data_AF-A0A3S4DX76-F1
#
_entry.id   AF-A0A3S4DX76-F1
#
_cell.length_a   1.000
_cell.length_b   1.000
_cell.length_c   1.000
_cell.angle_alpha   90.00
_cell.angle_beta   90.00
_cell.angle_gamma   90.00
#
_symmetry.space_group_name_H-M   'P 1'
#
loop_
_entity.id
_entity.type
_entity.pdbx_description
1 polymer ?
#
loop_
_entity_poly.entity_id
_entity_poly.type
_entity_poly.pdbx_seq_one_letter_code
_entity_poly.pdbx_strand_id
1 'polypeptide(L)'
;MKIIKPLRLSVLHRPFRFQGKNHLGVSVIALLDMGPTPQLRPEVELWQLAAAELQASGGVIDLAMPKARAEFLATGHAYTHHQTDKTACAVRIDVDRLSKRLTVYGDRVWSGSQPTPPRKFDAMRLDWSRAFGGAGHEENPHGIGASEEQHDGATYRRLPNIESAQARMTSPRQQPEPVSFGPLDINWPRRSKRLGRAYDAHWLQHDFPGLARDADWRVFNAASRTSGGRNRMRCRPRPHGASGTCTRASRCRVEPCRHGRRVALSIASAVRRRCLRK
;
A
#
# COMPACT_ATOMS: atom_id res chain seq x y z
N MET A 1 33.03 2.26 -11.45
CA MET A 1 32.00 1.20 -11.61
C MET A 1 31.07 1.60 -12.74
N LYS A 2 30.95 0.80 -13.80
CA LYS A 2 30.04 1.08 -14.93
C LYS A 2 28.69 0.42 -14.64
N ILE A 3 27.61 1.21 -14.53
CA ILE A 3 26.26 0.70 -14.35
C ILE A 3 25.61 0.57 -15.72
N ILE A 4 25.27 -0.65 -16.12
CA ILE A 4 24.49 -0.91 -17.34
C ILE A 4 23.05 -1.12 -16.91
N LYS A 5 22.19 -0.11 -17.13
CA LYS A 5 20.77 -0.13 -16.77
C LYS A 5 19.90 -0.26 -18.02
N PRO A 6 19.10 -1.32 -18.18
CA PRO A 6 18.13 -1.42 -19.27
C PRO A 6 17.11 -0.27 -19.25
N LEU A 7 16.58 0.10 -20.42
CA LEU A 7 15.60 1.18 -20.58
C LEU A 7 14.22 0.86 -19.94
N ARG A 8 13.94 -0.41 -19.67
CA ARG A 8 12.66 -0.89 -19.13
C ARG A 8 12.69 -1.22 -17.64
N LEU A 9 13.83 -0.96 -16.98
CA LEU A 9 14.01 -1.20 -15.55
C LEU A 9 14.43 0.09 -14.85
N SER A 10 13.74 0.39 -13.76
CA SER A 10 14.20 1.40 -12.82
C SER A 10 15.02 0.77 -11.71
N VAL A 11 16.03 1.48 -11.22
CA VAL A 11 16.90 1.04 -10.14
C VAL A 11 16.92 2.10 -9.06
N LEU A 12 16.40 1.75 -7.88
CA LEU A 12 16.56 2.55 -6.67
C LEU A 12 17.66 1.94 -5.82
N HIS A 13 18.51 2.77 -5.24
CA HIS A 13 19.54 2.32 -4.32
C HIS A 13 19.62 3.24 -3.11
N ARG A 14 19.89 2.67 -1.95
CA ARG A 14 20.00 3.41 -0.69
C ARG A 14 21.08 2.79 0.19
N PRO A 15 22.18 3.52 0.49
CA PRO A 15 23.07 3.11 1.57
C PRO A 15 22.33 3.23 2.90
N PHE A 16 22.52 2.27 3.79
CA PHE A 16 21.99 2.33 5.15
C PHE A 16 22.96 1.69 6.14
N ARG A 17 22.94 2.18 7.37
CA ARG A 17 23.73 1.62 8.47
C ARG A 17 22.81 0.89 9.44
N PHE A 18 23.23 -0.30 9.87
CA PHE A 18 22.52 -1.08 10.87
C PHE A 18 23.52 -1.90 11.67
N GLN A 19 23.44 -1.82 13.01
CA GLN A 19 24.34 -2.53 13.93
C GLN A 19 25.83 -2.32 13.61
N GLY A 20 26.23 -1.05 13.47
CA GLY A 20 27.60 -0.66 13.12
C GLY A 20 28.09 -1.04 11.71
N LYS A 21 27.24 -1.64 10.86
CA LYS A 21 27.62 -2.10 9.51
C LYS A 21 26.97 -1.27 8.42
N ASN A 22 27.75 -0.97 7.38
CA ASN A 22 27.26 -0.31 6.17
C ASN A 22 26.69 -1.35 5.20
N HIS A 23 25.50 -1.07 4.69
CA HIS A 23 24.79 -1.90 3.73
C HIS A 23 24.36 -1.07 2.53
N LEU A 24 24.17 -1.73 1.39
CA LEU A 24 23.57 -1.14 0.21
C LEU A 24 22.27 -1.88 -0.10
N GLY A 25 21.15 -1.18 0.02
CA GLY A 25 19.87 -1.63 -0.50
C GLY A 25 19.76 -1.30 -1.99
N VAL A 26 19.30 -2.27 -2.79
CA VAL A 26 19.07 -2.09 -4.23
C VAL A 26 17.72 -2.69 -4.58
N SER A 27 16.83 -1.89 -5.14
CA SER A 27 15.54 -2.34 -5.67
C SER A 27 15.49 -2.13 -7.17
N VAL A 28 15.00 -3.13 -7.88
CA VAL A 28 14.75 -3.07 -9.32
C VAL A 28 13.25 -3.08 -9.52
N ILE A 29 12.75 -2.11 -10.27
CA ILE A 29 11.31 -1.94 -10.53
C ILE A 29 11.08 -2.11 -12.03
N ALA A 30 10.07 -2.89 -12.37
CA ALA A 30 9.63 -3.13 -13.73
C ALA A 30 8.14 -2.81 -13.84
N LEU A 31 7.74 -2.12 -14.90
CA LEU A 31 6.34 -1.92 -15.24
C LEU A 31 5.95 -2.96 -16.29
N LEU A 32 4.86 -3.68 -16.04
CA LEU A 32 4.24 -4.58 -16.99
C LEU A 32 2.82 -4.10 -17.27
N ASP A 33 2.39 -4.15 -18.53
CA ASP A 33 0.97 -4.00 -18.84
C ASP A 33 0.17 -5.24 -18.41
N MET A 34 -1.14 -5.08 -18.31
CA MET A 34 -2.08 -6.18 -17.98
C MET A 34 -2.81 -6.70 -19.22
N GLY A 35 -2.19 -6.64 -20.40
CA GLY A 35 -2.72 -7.21 -21.62
C GLY A 35 -2.73 -8.75 -21.62
N PRO A 36 -3.33 -9.38 -22.64
CA PRO A 36 -3.32 -10.84 -22.79
C PRO A 36 -1.89 -11.41 -22.92
N THR A 37 -0.96 -10.59 -23.42
CA THR A 37 0.48 -10.88 -23.51
C THR A 37 1.24 -9.75 -22.82
N PRO A 38 1.45 -9.82 -21.49
CA PRO A 38 2.08 -8.74 -20.72
C PRO A 38 3.47 -8.37 -21.25
N GLN A 39 3.69 -7.09 -21.55
CA GLN A 39 5.01 -6.59 -21.96
C GLN A 39 5.63 -5.69 -20.91
N LEU A 40 6.97 -5.73 -20.83
CA LEU A 40 7.74 -4.76 -20.08
C LEU A 40 7.65 -3.39 -20.75
N ARG A 41 7.18 -2.39 -20.01
CA ARG A 41 7.03 -1.00 -20.44
C ARG A 41 8.31 -0.19 -20.19
N PRO A 42 8.53 0.92 -20.92
CA PRO A 42 9.62 1.86 -20.64
C PRO A 42 9.58 2.41 -19.21
N GLU A 43 10.76 2.70 -18.63
CA GLU A 43 10.85 3.28 -17.29
C GLU A 43 10.15 4.64 -17.16
N VAL A 44 10.16 5.47 -18.21
CA VAL A 44 9.49 6.77 -18.17
C VAL A 44 7.99 6.61 -17.90
N GLU A 45 7.35 5.63 -18.53
CA GLU A 45 5.93 5.33 -18.30
C GLU A 45 5.68 4.87 -16.86
N LEU A 46 6.62 4.12 -16.26
CA LEU A 46 6.54 3.69 -14.86
C LEU A 46 6.45 4.87 -13.90
N TRP A 47 7.34 5.85 -14.05
CA TRP A 47 7.37 7.00 -13.14
C TRP A 47 6.22 7.98 -13.36
N GLN A 48 5.80 8.17 -14.62
CA GLN A 48 4.59 8.94 -14.93
C GLN A 48 3.35 8.30 -14.29
N LEU A 49 3.23 6.98 -14.39
CA LEU A 49 2.12 6.24 -13.80
C LEU A 49 2.14 6.33 -12.26
N ALA A 50 3.31 6.17 -11.65
CA ALA A 50 3.45 6.27 -10.21
C ALA A 50 3.08 7.67 -9.68
N ALA A 51 3.55 8.74 -10.35
CA ALA A 51 3.20 10.10 -9.99
C ALA A 51 1.69 10.38 -10.11
N ALA A 52 1.05 9.86 -11.17
CA ALA A 52 -0.39 10.03 -11.38
C ALA A 52 -1.25 9.25 -10.37
N GLU A 53 -0.82 8.05 -9.97
CA GLU A 53 -1.67 7.11 -9.24
C GLU A 53 -1.40 7.03 -7.74
N LEU A 54 -0.19 7.38 -7.29
CA LEU A 54 0.25 7.30 -5.89
C LEU A 54 0.29 8.68 -5.21
N GLN A 55 -0.68 9.54 -5.52
CA GLN A 55 -0.75 10.91 -4.98
C GLN A 55 -0.76 10.93 -3.45
N ALA A 56 -1.52 10.03 -2.82
CA ALA A 56 -1.62 9.94 -1.35
C ALA A 56 -0.31 9.51 -0.66
N SER A 57 0.67 8.98 -1.40
CA SER A 57 2.00 8.62 -0.87
C SER A 57 3.13 9.41 -1.54
N GLY A 58 2.81 10.57 -2.14
CA GLY A 58 3.79 11.45 -2.79
C GLY A 58 4.55 10.79 -3.95
N GLY A 59 3.93 9.83 -4.65
CA GLY A 59 4.58 9.10 -5.75
C GLY A 59 5.60 8.04 -5.31
N VAL A 60 5.78 7.81 -4.00
CA VAL A 60 6.79 6.86 -3.50
C VAL A 60 6.34 5.42 -3.71
N ILE A 61 7.10 4.69 -4.53
CA ILE A 61 6.89 3.26 -4.81
C ILE A 61 7.60 2.39 -3.78
N ASP A 62 8.89 2.63 -3.55
CA ASP A 62 9.74 1.80 -2.69
C ASP A 62 10.82 2.65 -2.00
N LEU A 63 11.32 2.20 -0.85
CA LEU A 63 12.35 2.90 -0.07
C LEU A 63 13.78 2.41 -0.37
N ALA A 64 13.94 1.52 -1.34
CA ALA A 64 15.16 0.79 -1.66
C ALA A 64 15.74 0.03 -0.47
N MET A 65 14.88 -0.38 0.47
CA MET A 65 15.26 -1.13 1.66
C MET A 65 14.80 -2.59 1.54
N PRO A 66 15.57 -3.58 2.03
CA PRO A 66 15.14 -4.96 2.00
C PRO A 66 13.78 -5.12 2.70
N LYS A 67 12.82 -5.79 2.07
CA LYS A 67 11.50 -6.02 2.70
C LYS A 67 11.54 -7.27 3.57
N ALA A 68 10.88 -7.21 4.73
CA ALA A 68 10.75 -8.38 5.60
C ALA A 68 9.86 -9.47 4.99
N ARG A 69 8.91 -9.08 4.13
CA ARG A 69 7.94 -9.96 3.47
C ARG A 69 7.61 -9.46 2.07
N ALA A 70 7.17 -10.37 1.21
CA ALA A 70 6.51 -10.00 -0.03
C ALA A 70 5.16 -9.30 0.27
N GLU A 71 4.81 -8.33 -0.56
CA GLU A 71 3.57 -7.56 -0.45
C GLU A 71 3.00 -7.27 -1.84
N PHE A 72 1.69 -7.01 -1.90
CA PHE A 72 1.03 -6.47 -3.07
C PHE A 72 0.17 -5.29 -2.65
N LEU A 73 0.11 -4.31 -3.54
CA LEU A 73 -0.61 -3.06 -3.38
C LEU A 73 -1.39 -2.79 -4.66
N ALA A 74 -2.43 -1.97 -4.56
CA ALA A 74 -3.12 -1.47 -5.74
C ALA A 74 -3.74 -0.11 -5.48
N THR A 75 -4.00 0.58 -6.57
CA THR A 75 -4.70 1.84 -6.66
C THR A 75 -5.49 1.83 -7.96
N GLY A 76 -6.55 2.63 -8.05
CA GLY A 76 -7.45 2.60 -9.20
C GLY A 76 -8.86 3.01 -8.81
N HIS A 77 -9.85 2.44 -9.48
CA HIS A 77 -11.26 2.75 -9.26
C HIS A 77 -12.10 1.48 -9.14
N ALA A 78 -13.14 1.54 -8.30
CA ALA A 78 -14.24 0.61 -8.27
C ALA A 78 -15.33 1.10 -9.22
N TYR A 79 -15.94 0.18 -9.98
CA TYR A 79 -16.99 0.49 -10.95
C TYR A 79 -18.23 -0.36 -10.68
N THR A 80 -19.41 0.24 -10.84
CA THR A 80 -20.70 -0.45 -10.67
C THR A 80 -21.34 -0.84 -12.01
N HIS A 81 -20.64 -0.68 -13.14
CA HIS A 81 -21.20 -0.83 -14.50
C HIS A 81 -21.94 -2.17 -14.71
N HIS A 82 -21.43 -3.27 -14.14
CA HIS A 82 -22.02 -4.61 -14.25
C HIS A 82 -22.89 -5.03 -13.05
N GLN A 83 -23.17 -4.12 -12.11
CA GLN A 83 -23.99 -4.40 -10.93
C GLN A 83 -25.43 -3.93 -11.14
N THR A 84 -26.41 -4.68 -10.64
CA THR A 84 -27.81 -4.21 -10.60
C THR A 84 -27.94 -3.03 -9.63
N ASP A 85 -27.33 -3.15 -8.45
CA ASP A 85 -27.20 -2.06 -7.49
C ASP A 85 -26.03 -1.15 -7.87
N LYS A 86 -26.33 0.13 -8.16
CA LYS A 86 -25.34 1.15 -8.53
C LYS A 86 -24.80 1.94 -7.33
N THR A 87 -25.17 1.57 -6.11
CA THR A 87 -24.81 2.29 -4.88
C THR A 87 -23.66 1.64 -4.11
N ALA A 88 -23.37 0.36 -4.37
CA ALA A 88 -22.30 -0.38 -3.72
C ALA A 88 -21.69 -1.46 -4.63
N CYS A 89 -20.42 -1.81 -4.38
CA CYS A 89 -19.82 -3.00 -4.96
C CYS A 89 -18.70 -3.58 -4.09
N ALA A 90 -18.46 -4.89 -4.20
CA ALA A 90 -17.31 -5.53 -3.60
C ALA A 90 -16.10 -5.42 -4.54
N VAL A 91 -14.93 -5.15 -3.97
CA VAL A 91 -13.66 -5.12 -4.69
C VAL A 91 -12.68 -6.11 -4.08
N ARG A 92 -11.97 -6.85 -4.93
CA ARG A 92 -11.11 -7.95 -4.52
C ARG A 92 -9.85 -7.99 -5.37
N ILE A 93 -8.72 -8.29 -4.71
CA ILE A 93 -7.45 -8.60 -5.37
C ILE A 93 -6.98 -9.95 -4.87
N ASP A 94 -6.67 -10.83 -5.83
CA ASP A 94 -6.08 -12.13 -5.57
C ASP A 94 -4.69 -12.25 -6.19
N VAL A 95 -3.74 -12.68 -5.37
CA VAL A 95 -2.36 -12.98 -5.77
C VAL A 95 -1.99 -14.34 -5.21
N ASP A 96 -2.02 -15.37 -6.06
CA ASP A 96 -1.84 -16.77 -5.65
C ASP A 96 -2.80 -17.13 -4.48
N ARG A 97 -2.28 -17.46 -3.30
CA ARG A 97 -3.06 -17.81 -2.10
C ARG A 97 -3.47 -16.60 -1.25
N LEU A 98 -3.16 -15.39 -1.70
CA LEU A 98 -3.45 -14.16 -0.98
C LEU A 98 -4.69 -13.51 -1.58
N SER A 99 -5.61 -13.06 -0.72
CA SER A 99 -6.83 -12.37 -1.12
C SER A 99 -7.08 -11.20 -0.20
N LYS A 100 -7.38 -10.04 -0.77
CA LYS A 100 -7.84 -8.85 -0.05
C LYS A 100 -9.17 -8.40 -0.62
N ARG A 101 -10.16 -8.19 0.25
CA ARG A 101 -11.52 -7.78 -0.12
C ARG A 101 -11.94 -6.55 0.68
N LEU A 102 -12.51 -5.58 0.00
CA LEU A 102 -13.11 -4.39 0.59
C LEU A 102 -14.51 -4.21 0.01
N THR A 103 -15.35 -3.45 0.71
CA THR A 103 -16.66 -3.03 0.19
C THR A 103 -16.60 -1.54 -0.09
N VAL A 104 -17.13 -1.15 -1.24
CA VAL A 104 -17.17 0.23 -1.69
C VAL A 104 -18.61 0.67 -1.78
N TYR A 105 -18.91 1.83 -1.18
CA TYR A 105 -20.21 2.47 -1.20
C TYR A 105 -20.09 3.85 -1.85
N GLY A 106 -21.17 4.30 -2.49
CA GLY A 106 -21.31 5.71 -2.84
C GLY A 106 -21.38 6.61 -1.62
N ASP A 107 -21.43 7.92 -1.85
CA ASP A 107 -21.39 8.91 -0.79
C ASP A 107 -22.57 8.75 0.17
N ARG A 108 -22.27 8.82 1.47
CA ARG A 108 -23.21 8.70 2.59
C ARG A 108 -22.82 9.64 3.72
N VAL A 109 -23.81 10.05 4.48
CA VAL A 109 -23.65 10.80 5.72
C VAL A 109 -24.41 10.12 6.85
N TRP A 110 -24.07 10.44 8.09
CA TRP A 110 -24.88 10.05 9.24
C TRP A 110 -26.11 10.95 9.35
N SER A 111 -27.28 10.34 9.50
CA SER A 111 -28.53 10.98 9.90
C SER A 111 -28.89 10.45 11.29
N GLY A 112 -28.50 11.20 12.32
CA GLY A 112 -28.50 10.70 13.69
C GLY A 112 -27.58 9.49 13.86
N SER A 113 -28.14 8.34 14.26
CA SER A 113 -27.42 7.08 14.43
C SER A 113 -27.43 6.17 13.21
N GLN A 114 -28.11 6.55 12.13
CA GLN A 114 -28.27 5.72 10.93
C GLN A 114 -27.52 6.31 9.74
N PRO A 115 -26.85 5.49 8.91
CA PRO A 115 -26.29 5.97 7.67
C PRO A 115 -27.41 6.25 6.67
N THR A 116 -27.30 7.34 5.91
CA THR A 116 -28.18 7.56 4.74
C THR A 116 -27.97 6.44 3.71
N PRO A 117 -28.98 6.16 2.85
CA PRO A 117 -28.77 5.31 1.68
C PRO A 117 -27.60 5.82 0.83
N PRO A 118 -26.70 4.95 0.34
CA PRO A 118 -25.60 5.37 -0.52
C PRO A 118 -26.08 5.92 -1.85
N ARG A 119 -25.45 7.02 -2.29
CA ARG A 119 -25.68 7.57 -3.63
C ARG A 119 -25.17 6.60 -4.70
N LYS A 120 -25.77 6.65 -5.89
CA LYS A 120 -25.25 5.91 -7.04
C LYS A 120 -23.89 6.46 -7.45
N PHE A 121 -22.98 5.60 -7.90
CA PHE A 121 -21.69 6.01 -8.46
C PHE A 121 -21.29 5.14 -9.64
N ASP A 122 -20.71 5.76 -10.67
CA ASP A 122 -20.16 5.02 -11.82
C ASP A 122 -18.73 4.57 -11.56
N ALA A 123 -17.93 5.44 -10.93
CA ALA A 123 -16.54 5.19 -10.54
C ALA A 123 -16.25 5.76 -9.15
N MET A 124 -15.59 4.98 -8.30
CA MET A 124 -15.14 5.40 -6.96
C MET A 124 -13.65 5.13 -6.80
N ARG A 125 -12.87 6.15 -6.45
CA ARG A 125 -11.42 6.05 -6.29
C ARG A 125 -11.07 5.10 -5.12
N LEU A 126 -10.07 4.24 -5.34
CA LEU A 126 -9.55 3.28 -4.37
C LEU A 126 -8.21 3.77 -3.78
N ASP A 127 -8.28 4.77 -2.92
CA ASP A 127 -7.12 5.27 -2.16
C ASP A 127 -7.51 5.68 -0.74
N TRP A 128 -6.58 6.27 0.00
CA TRP A 128 -6.79 6.63 1.39
C TRP A 128 -7.75 7.80 1.60
N SER A 129 -8.00 8.63 0.57
CA SER A 129 -8.94 9.76 0.68
C SER A 129 -10.39 9.32 0.84
N ARG A 130 -10.68 8.08 0.44
CA ARG A 130 -12.00 7.46 0.49
C ARG A 130 -12.17 6.45 1.63
N ALA A 131 -11.13 6.26 2.44
CA ALA A 131 -11.13 5.38 3.62
C ALA A 131 -11.42 6.17 4.90
N PHE A 132 -11.73 5.46 5.99
CA PHE A 132 -11.93 6.08 7.31
C PHE A 132 -10.72 6.94 7.71
N GLY A 133 -10.97 8.10 8.31
CA GLY A 133 -9.93 9.05 8.72
C GLY A 133 -10.41 10.49 8.58
N GLY A 134 -9.47 11.41 8.40
CA GLY A 134 -9.74 12.83 8.24
C GLY A 134 -8.75 13.69 9.00
N ALA A 135 -8.89 15.01 8.89
CA ALA A 135 -8.02 15.96 9.57
C ALA A 135 -7.91 15.62 11.07
N GLY A 136 -6.68 15.53 11.59
CA GLY A 136 -6.41 15.14 12.98
C GLY A 136 -6.40 13.62 13.27
N HIS A 137 -6.77 12.76 12.32
CA HIS A 137 -6.72 11.31 12.52
C HIS A 137 -5.35 10.72 12.17
N GLU A 138 -4.59 10.28 13.18
CA GLU A 138 -3.18 9.86 13.03
C GLU A 138 -2.95 8.75 11.99
N GLU A 139 -3.86 7.78 11.90
CA GLU A 139 -3.70 6.61 11.02
C GLU A 139 -4.13 6.87 9.57
N ASN A 140 -4.80 7.99 9.30
CA ASN A 140 -5.18 8.41 7.94
C ASN A 140 -5.67 9.87 7.95
N PRO A 141 -4.76 10.87 7.92
CA PRO A 141 -5.13 12.28 7.95
C PRO A 141 -5.84 12.75 6.67
N HIS A 142 -5.75 11.98 5.58
CA HIS A 142 -6.37 12.30 4.29
C HIS A 142 -7.77 11.70 4.11
N GLY A 143 -8.19 10.83 5.03
CA GLY A 143 -9.45 10.11 4.93
C GLY A 143 -10.69 10.95 5.18
N ILE A 144 -11.81 10.27 5.38
CA ILE A 144 -13.10 10.88 5.67
C ILE A 144 -13.84 10.12 6.78
N GLY A 145 -14.71 10.83 7.49
CA GLY A 145 -15.64 10.25 8.47
C GLY A 145 -15.11 10.10 9.90
N ALA A 146 -13.91 10.59 10.24
CA ALA A 146 -13.46 10.71 11.62
C ALA A 146 -14.02 11.96 12.34
N SER A 147 -14.16 13.08 11.62
CA SER A 147 -14.64 14.36 12.15
C SER A 147 -15.98 14.77 11.54
N GLU A 148 -16.69 15.67 12.22
CA GLU A 148 -17.82 16.39 11.66
C GLU A 148 -17.34 17.48 10.70
N GLU A 149 -18.16 17.78 9.70
CA GLU A 149 -17.96 18.80 8.68
C GLU A 149 -19.13 19.78 8.74
N GLN A 150 -18.85 21.07 8.52
CA GLN A 150 -19.85 22.11 8.42
C GLN A 150 -20.03 22.53 6.96
N HIS A 151 -21.28 22.58 6.50
CA HIS A 151 -21.63 23.11 5.18
C HIS A 151 -23.01 23.78 5.27
N ASP A 152 -23.12 25.00 4.75
CA ASP A 152 -24.36 25.79 4.73
C ASP A 152 -25.09 25.86 6.09
N GLY A 153 -24.33 25.99 7.18
CA GLY A 153 -24.86 26.06 8.54
C GLY A 153 -25.32 24.73 9.15
N ALA A 154 -25.22 23.62 8.41
CA ALA A 154 -25.51 22.29 8.89
C ALA A 154 -24.23 21.51 9.24
N THR A 155 -24.24 20.85 10.40
CA THR A 155 -23.20 19.90 10.80
C THR A 155 -23.57 18.51 10.33
N TYR A 156 -22.68 17.85 9.62
CA TYR A 156 -22.86 16.47 9.18
C TYR A 156 -21.56 15.70 9.30
N ARG A 157 -21.65 14.38 9.34
CA ARG A 157 -20.49 13.50 9.34
C ARG A 157 -20.59 12.51 8.20
N ARG A 158 -19.60 12.52 7.32
CA ARG A 158 -19.53 11.58 6.19
C ARG A 158 -19.22 10.17 6.69
N LEU A 159 -19.67 9.17 5.94
CA LEU A 159 -19.14 7.81 6.06
C LEU A 159 -18.03 7.61 5.03
N PRO A 160 -17.01 6.79 5.33
CA PRO A 160 -16.04 6.38 4.33
C PRO A 160 -16.74 5.61 3.20
N ASN A 161 -16.23 5.80 1.99
CA ASN A 161 -16.68 5.03 0.83
C ASN A 161 -16.06 3.63 0.85
N ILE A 162 -14.85 3.48 1.38
CA ILE A 162 -14.12 2.20 1.48
C ILE A 162 -14.23 1.66 2.90
N GLU A 163 -14.88 0.50 3.03
CA GLU A 163 -15.04 -0.21 4.29
C GLU A 163 -14.46 -1.63 4.23
N SER A 164 -14.17 -2.18 5.42
CA SER A 164 -13.83 -3.60 5.53
C SER A 164 -15.04 -4.46 5.18
N ALA A 165 -14.83 -5.51 4.38
CA ALA A 165 -15.89 -6.49 4.10
C ALA A 165 -16.37 -7.25 5.35
N GLN A 166 -15.60 -7.23 6.43
CA GLN A 166 -15.87 -8.00 7.65
C GLN A 166 -16.37 -7.13 8.81
N ALA A 167 -16.19 -5.82 8.74
CA ALA A 167 -16.49 -4.90 9.83
C ALA A 167 -17.01 -3.60 9.23
N ARG A 168 -18.31 -3.58 8.97
CA ARG A 168 -19.01 -2.39 8.48
C ARG A 168 -19.21 -1.38 9.61
N MET A 169 -19.25 -0.11 9.25
CA MET A 169 -19.59 0.94 10.21
C MET A 169 -21.08 0.94 10.51
N THR A 170 -21.45 0.82 11.78
CA THR A 170 -22.85 0.80 12.24
C THR A 170 -23.17 1.93 13.23
N SER A 171 -22.17 2.69 13.65
CA SER A 171 -22.34 3.82 14.57
C SER A 171 -21.42 5.00 14.21
N PRO A 172 -21.87 6.26 14.37
CA PRO A 172 -21.01 7.43 14.23
C PRO A 172 -19.83 7.43 15.21
N ARG A 173 -19.97 6.79 16.39
CA ARG A 173 -18.91 6.76 17.41
C ARG A 173 -17.81 5.75 17.10
N GLN A 174 -18.03 4.86 16.13
CA GLN A 174 -17.07 3.84 15.78
C GLN A 174 -15.83 4.47 15.14
N GLN A 175 -14.65 4.02 15.57
CA GLN A 175 -13.37 4.39 14.99
C GLN A 175 -12.72 3.14 14.39
N PRO A 176 -13.20 2.64 13.23
CA PRO A 176 -12.62 1.47 12.62
C PRO A 176 -11.19 1.75 12.17
N GLU A 177 -10.36 0.71 12.13
CA GLU A 177 -9.04 0.85 11.53
C GLU A 177 -9.19 1.19 10.02
N PRO A 178 -8.56 2.27 9.50
CA PRO A 178 -8.63 2.59 8.08
C PRO A 178 -8.12 1.46 7.19
N VAL A 179 -8.82 1.20 6.08
CA VAL A 179 -8.50 0.15 5.12
C VAL A 179 -8.45 0.70 3.69
N SER A 180 -7.44 0.28 2.94
CA SER A 180 -7.27 0.56 1.51
C SER A 180 -6.35 -0.49 0.89
N PHE A 181 -6.32 -0.61 -0.45
CA PHE A 181 -5.31 -1.40 -1.17
C PHE A 181 -3.96 -0.66 -1.31
N GLY A 182 -3.95 0.65 -1.09
CA GLY A 182 -2.79 1.50 -1.27
C GLY A 182 -1.69 1.32 -0.22
N PRO A 183 -0.49 1.89 -0.46
CA PRO A 183 0.62 1.90 0.49
C PRO A 183 0.28 2.74 1.72
N LEU A 184 0.55 2.23 2.92
CA LEU A 184 0.57 3.06 4.13
C LEU A 184 1.75 4.03 4.08
N ASP A 185 1.55 5.28 4.48
CA ASP A 185 2.66 6.22 4.64
C ASP A 185 3.61 5.76 5.76
N ILE A 186 4.91 6.04 5.60
CA ILE A 186 5.92 5.64 6.61
C ILE A 186 5.75 6.38 7.93
N ASN A 187 5.20 7.60 7.90
CA ASN A 187 5.01 8.46 9.07
C ASN A 187 3.80 8.03 9.90
N TRP A 188 2.83 7.32 9.30
CA TRP A 188 1.64 6.89 10.02
C TRP A 188 1.99 5.89 11.13
N PRO A 189 1.33 5.93 12.31
CA PRO A 189 1.74 5.18 13.49
C PRO A 189 1.89 3.66 13.24
N ARG A 190 1.07 3.05 12.39
CA ARG A 190 1.22 1.64 11.97
C ARG A 190 2.56 1.27 11.35
N ARG A 191 3.25 2.23 10.73
CA ARG A 191 4.59 2.06 10.16
C ARG A 191 5.65 2.71 11.05
N SER A 192 5.48 3.97 11.46
CA SER A 192 6.50 4.71 12.21
C SER A 192 6.81 4.09 13.58
N LYS A 193 5.83 3.50 14.28
CA LYS A 193 6.07 2.76 15.55
C LYS A 193 7.04 1.58 15.39
N ARG A 194 7.33 1.13 14.15
CA ARG A 194 8.29 0.06 13.85
C ARG A 194 9.71 0.55 13.59
N LEU A 195 9.96 1.85 13.56
CA LEU A 195 11.32 2.39 13.41
C LEU A 195 12.24 2.06 14.59
N GLY A 196 11.66 1.62 15.72
CA GLY A 196 12.38 1.38 16.96
C GLY A 196 12.26 2.56 17.92
N ARG A 197 12.71 2.37 19.14
CA ARG A 197 12.74 3.40 20.20
C ARG A 197 14.14 3.57 20.79
N ALA A 198 15.07 2.66 20.51
CA ALA A 198 16.43 2.68 21.05
C ALA A 198 17.33 3.70 20.33
N TYR A 199 16.95 4.98 20.43
CA TYR A 199 17.70 6.15 19.96
C TYR A 199 18.33 6.88 21.17
N ASP A 200 19.09 6.14 21.98
CA ASP A 200 19.74 6.60 23.21
C ASP A 200 21.21 7.00 22.99
N ALA A 201 21.94 7.30 24.09
CA ALA A 201 23.36 7.65 24.03
C ALA A 201 24.23 6.55 23.41
N HIS A 202 23.89 5.27 23.63
CA HIS A 202 24.60 4.15 23.02
C HIS A 202 24.37 4.15 21.49
N TRP A 203 23.14 4.34 21.03
CA TRP A 203 22.86 4.51 19.61
C TRP A 203 23.64 5.67 19.00
N LEU A 204 23.68 6.83 19.69
CA LEU A 204 24.40 8.01 19.22
C LEU A 204 25.91 7.74 19.05
N GLN A 205 26.51 6.99 19.98
CA GLN A 205 27.95 6.68 19.95
C GLN A 205 28.33 5.59 18.94
N HIS A 206 27.49 4.57 18.77
CA HIS A 206 27.89 3.35 18.04
C HIS A 206 27.14 3.14 16.71
N ASP A 207 25.88 3.56 16.65
CA ASP A 207 24.97 3.18 15.56
C ASP A 207 24.58 4.36 14.66
N PHE A 208 24.63 5.61 15.15
CA PHE A 208 24.40 6.82 14.34
C PHE A 208 25.25 6.83 13.06
N PRO A 209 24.71 7.23 11.90
CA PRO A 209 23.32 7.65 11.60
C PRO A 209 22.39 6.50 11.18
N GLY A 210 22.61 5.28 11.69
CA GLY A 210 21.87 4.07 11.35
C GLY A 210 20.52 3.93 12.04
N LEU A 211 19.79 2.87 11.68
CA LEU A 211 18.53 2.52 12.35
C LEU A 211 18.77 2.02 13.77
N ALA A 212 17.82 2.28 14.67
CA ALA A 212 17.83 1.71 16.01
C ALA A 212 17.87 0.18 15.96
N ARG A 213 18.53 -0.44 16.94
CA ARG A 213 18.74 -1.90 16.97
C ARG A 213 17.44 -2.69 17.12
N ASP A 214 16.43 -2.08 17.73
CA ASP A 214 15.08 -2.61 17.95
C ASP A 214 14.11 -2.31 16.79
N ALA A 215 14.59 -1.72 15.69
CA ALA A 215 13.78 -1.46 14.50
C ALA A 215 13.16 -2.77 13.96
N ASP A 216 11.84 -2.79 13.88
CA ASP A 216 11.10 -3.87 13.23
C ASP A 216 11.12 -3.67 11.72
N TRP A 217 11.84 -4.55 11.03
CA TRP A 217 12.07 -4.50 9.59
C TRP A 217 10.78 -4.49 8.74
N ARG A 218 9.62 -4.84 9.32
CA ARG A 218 8.29 -4.65 8.71
C ARG A 218 7.92 -3.17 8.52
N VAL A 219 8.72 -2.21 8.97
CA VAL A 219 8.59 -0.79 8.63
C VAL A 219 8.73 -0.56 7.12
N PHE A 220 9.54 -1.36 6.41
CA PHE A 220 9.76 -1.25 4.96
C PHE A 220 8.71 -1.95 4.10
N ASN A 221 7.73 -2.58 4.74
CA ASN A 221 6.52 -3.09 4.11
C ASN A 221 5.42 -2.01 4.17
N ALA A 222 4.96 -1.55 3.01
CA ALA A 222 3.92 -0.53 2.91
C ALA A 222 2.50 -1.13 2.99
N ALA A 223 2.31 -2.44 2.75
CA ALA A 223 0.98 -3.05 2.78
C ALA A 223 0.40 -3.10 4.20
N SER A 224 -0.83 -2.62 4.35
CA SER A 224 -1.61 -2.78 5.59
C SER A 224 -1.92 -4.26 5.88
N ARG A 225 -1.89 -4.64 7.16
CA ARG A 225 -2.46 -5.90 7.64
C ARG A 225 -3.95 -5.68 7.82
N THR A 226 -4.78 -6.12 6.89
CA THR A 226 -6.22 -6.11 7.13
C THR A 226 -6.60 -7.19 8.12
N SER A 227 -7.54 -6.88 9.01
CA SER A 227 -8.32 -7.87 9.76
C SER A 227 -8.81 -8.95 8.77
N GLY A 228 -8.48 -10.22 9.04
CA GLY A 228 -8.95 -11.38 8.27
C GLY A 228 -8.34 -11.66 6.88
N GLY A 229 -7.39 -10.87 6.37
CA GLY A 229 -6.76 -11.11 5.05
C GLY A 229 -5.24 -11.25 5.12
N ARG A 230 -4.69 -12.36 4.59
CA ARG A 230 -3.22 -12.48 4.39
C ARG A 230 -2.85 -11.69 3.14
N ASN A 231 -2.40 -10.44 3.29
CA ASN A 231 -1.79 -9.69 2.18
C ASN A 231 -0.28 -9.94 2.06
N ARG A 232 0.23 -11.00 2.68
CA ARG A 232 1.66 -11.20 2.91
C ARG A 232 2.03 -12.66 2.68
N MET A 233 2.91 -12.89 1.72
CA MET A 233 3.56 -14.18 1.55
C MET A 233 4.73 -14.29 2.52
N ARG A 234 4.87 -15.44 3.20
CA ARG A 234 6.04 -15.71 4.05
C ARG A 234 7.20 -16.04 3.12
N CYS A 235 8.16 -15.13 2.96
CA CYS A 235 9.45 -15.51 2.39
C CYS A 235 10.10 -16.50 3.37
N ARG A 236 10.29 -17.76 2.97
CA ARG A 236 11.12 -18.69 3.76
C ARG A 236 12.54 -18.11 3.80
N PRO A 237 13.18 -17.92 4.98
CA PRO A 237 14.61 -17.66 5.01
C PRO A 237 15.30 -18.87 4.36
N ARG A 238 16.02 -18.66 3.26
CA ARG A 238 16.86 -19.69 2.68
C ARG A 238 18.17 -19.73 3.47
N PRO A 239 18.70 -20.92 3.82
CA PRO A 239 20.05 -21.02 4.34
C PRO A 239 21.05 -20.43 3.34
N HIS A 240 22.14 -19.87 3.87
CA HIS A 240 23.22 -19.30 3.07
C HIS A 240 23.77 -20.33 2.08
N GLY A 241 23.69 -20.08 0.77
CA GLY A 241 24.46 -20.86 -0.22
C GLY A 241 23.83 -21.14 -1.58
N ALA A 242 22.50 -21.16 -1.75
CA ALA A 242 21.91 -21.61 -3.01
C ALA A 242 21.63 -20.48 -4.03
N SER A 243 22.30 -20.51 -5.19
CA SER A 243 21.89 -19.81 -6.42
C SER A 243 20.68 -20.52 -7.01
N GLY A 244 19.55 -19.82 -7.11
CA GLY A 244 18.33 -20.37 -7.70
C GLY A 244 17.28 -19.28 -7.82
N THR A 245 16.95 -18.93 -9.05
CA THR A 245 15.92 -17.95 -9.46
C THR A 245 14.55 -18.34 -8.92
N CYS A 246 13.80 -17.38 -8.38
CA CYS A 246 12.39 -17.56 -8.04
C CYS A 246 11.56 -17.09 -9.24
N THR A 247 11.28 -18.00 -10.19
CA THR A 247 10.63 -17.71 -11.48
C THR A 247 9.12 -17.98 -11.50
N ARG A 248 8.42 -17.99 -10.36
CA ARG A 248 6.94 -18.08 -10.37
C ARG A 248 6.30 -16.69 -10.35
N ALA A 249 6.05 -16.15 -11.54
CA ALA A 249 5.04 -15.11 -11.74
C ALA A 249 3.66 -15.71 -11.41
N SER A 250 3.15 -15.48 -10.20
CA SER A 250 1.77 -15.81 -9.86
C SER A 250 0.85 -14.87 -10.62
N ARG A 251 -0.05 -15.42 -11.44
CA ARG A 251 -1.09 -14.66 -12.15
C ARG A 251 -1.93 -13.89 -11.13
N CYS A 252 -1.86 -12.57 -11.13
CA CYS A 252 -2.89 -11.73 -10.51
C CYS A 252 -4.16 -11.91 -11.32
N ARG A 253 -5.18 -12.57 -10.75
CA ARG A 253 -6.50 -12.64 -11.37
C ARG A 253 -7.28 -11.43 -10.86
N VAL A 254 -7.17 -10.31 -11.58
CA VAL A 254 -8.15 -9.22 -11.48
C VAL A 254 -9.28 -9.59 -12.42
N GLU A 255 -10.49 -9.84 -11.91
CA GLU A 255 -11.63 -10.14 -12.78
C GLU A 255 -11.81 -9.00 -13.80
N PRO A 256 -12.01 -9.32 -15.09
CA PRO A 256 -11.86 -8.33 -16.15
C PRO A 256 -13.03 -7.34 -16.20
N CYS A 257 -12.77 -6.08 -15.84
CA CYS A 257 -13.60 -4.94 -16.26
C CYS A 257 -13.02 -4.36 -17.55
N ARG A 258 -13.72 -4.46 -18.69
CA ARG A 258 -13.15 -4.29 -20.05
C ARG A 258 -12.70 -2.86 -20.45
N HIS A 259 -12.88 -1.80 -19.65
CA HIS A 259 -12.70 -0.42 -20.15
C HIS A 259 -12.07 0.60 -19.18
N GLY A 260 -11.09 0.23 -18.34
CA GLY A 260 -10.39 1.20 -17.48
C GLY A 260 -8.89 0.99 -17.47
N ARG A 261 -8.11 2.09 -17.53
CA ARG A 261 -6.65 2.05 -17.29
C ARG A 261 -6.39 1.33 -15.97
N ARG A 262 -5.59 0.27 -16.07
CA ARG A 262 -5.49 -0.80 -15.09
C ARG A 262 -4.09 -0.73 -14.49
N VAL A 263 -3.97 -0.38 -13.20
CA VAL A 263 -2.67 -0.26 -12.52
C VAL A 263 -2.62 -1.21 -11.34
N ALA A 264 -2.15 -2.43 -11.57
CA ALA A 264 -1.69 -3.31 -10.50
C ALA A 264 -0.19 -3.12 -10.35
N LEU A 265 0.22 -2.31 -9.37
CA LEU A 265 1.64 -2.17 -9.03
C LEU A 265 2.03 -3.33 -8.11
N SER A 266 2.41 -4.46 -8.70
CA SER A 266 2.97 -5.59 -7.96
C SER A 266 4.45 -5.33 -7.65
N ILE A 267 4.75 -4.72 -6.50
CA ILE A 267 6.13 -4.54 -6.03
C ILE A 267 6.61 -5.85 -5.38
N ALA A 268 7.07 -6.80 -6.20
CA ALA A 268 7.81 -7.95 -5.71
C ALA A 268 9.29 -7.59 -5.52
N SER A 269 9.63 -6.84 -4.47
CA SER A 269 11.03 -6.56 -4.15
C SER A 269 11.62 -7.71 -3.31
N ALA A 270 12.42 -8.57 -3.94
CA ALA A 270 13.22 -9.60 -3.28
C ALA A 270 14.70 -9.18 -3.34
N VAL A 271 15.20 -8.51 -2.31
CA VAL A 271 16.60 -8.06 -2.24
C VAL A 271 17.42 -9.00 -1.37
N ARG A 272 18.48 -9.60 -1.93
CA ARG A 272 19.49 -10.37 -1.18
C ARG A 272 20.32 -9.42 -0.32
N ARG A 273 20.51 -9.74 0.97
CA ARG A 273 21.58 -9.13 1.78
C ARG A 273 22.92 -9.63 1.24
N ARG A 274 23.72 -8.76 0.59
CA ARG A 274 25.15 -8.99 0.40
C ARG A 274 25.88 -8.11 1.41
N CYS A 275 26.57 -8.73 2.37
CA CYS A 275 27.57 -8.01 3.15
C CYS A 275 28.76 -7.73 2.24
N LEU A 276 29.03 -6.46 1.95
CA LEU A 276 30.33 -6.06 1.42
C LEU A 276 31.30 -6.13 2.60
N ARG A 277 32.13 -7.19 2.64
CA ARG A 277 33.34 -7.17 3.48
C ARG A 277 34.35 -6.29 2.74
N LYS A 278 34.93 -5.32 3.44
CA LYS A 278 36.23 -4.76 3.04
C LYS A 278 37.30 -5.81 3.28
#